data_AF-A0A061QH15-F1
#
_entry.id   AF-A0A061QH15-F1
#
_cell.length_a   1.000
_cell.length_b   1.000
_cell.length_c   1.000
_cell.angle_alpha   90.00
_cell.angle_beta   90.00
_cell.angle_gamma   90.00
#
_symmetry.space_group_name_H-M   'P 1'
#
loop_
_entity.id
_entity.type
_entity.pdbx_description
1 polymer ?
#
loop_
_entity_poly.entity_id
_entity_poly.type
_entity_poly.pdbx_seq_one_letter_code
_entity_poly.pdbx_strand_id
1 'polypeptide(L)'
;MQSGLSENDFGWGSPTFHKMGREKINLIGLFTDMGVDLLLSDVDTVWLRNPVPYILQFPEADVLTSSDHLSPTVRDESLERWPNAGSAANIGIMFFRASTAGARQLAKDWSKALEKDPHYWDQNAFNDLFRRGPHTPGKSNLFRAFDGKINLGIFPVSIFASGHTFFVQRVADGLGLQPFVVHATFQFSGTPGKRHRFRENLMWLDPPEYFDRPGGFLTFDMHIPPDLLSGAKPSPSSMSPKGTVGHFRLAHHQIQQIRNAFALGLLLDRAVVIPQLWCGLDRWWAPHAGTIPGSDFRLPFPCPLDHVLDLEQMVRPVPHLGRPLEWREHSFLQNPRLPAEVNNSRVSIEICENEDASCSGGTSPAAIHSGTIRLRSGLRDKEISTALEPVKGARIVHFKDLTGNAFGGFANHVDGDKFEERTKVYTSLWCCSRAHPGHIWYDMWFDKVPHKDRHNRQWESQWMPKTGP
;
A
#
# COMPACT_ATOMS: atom_id res chain seq x y z
N MET A 1 11.96 26.75 -19.38
CA MET A 1 10.49 26.81 -19.43
C MET A 1 9.97 26.51 -18.04
N GLN A 2 9.22 27.42 -17.41
CA GLN A 2 8.43 27.08 -16.23
C GLN A 2 7.13 26.45 -16.72
N SER A 3 6.90 25.18 -16.44
CA SER A 3 5.69 24.45 -16.86
C SER A 3 4.41 25.00 -16.20
N GLY A 4 4.54 25.84 -15.18
CA GLY A 4 3.42 26.32 -14.36
C GLY A 4 2.67 25.17 -13.69
N LEU A 5 3.40 24.09 -13.36
CA LEU A 5 2.91 22.97 -12.57
C LEU A 5 3.24 23.21 -11.09
N SER A 6 2.34 22.78 -10.22
CA SER A 6 2.51 22.79 -8.76
C SER A 6 3.57 21.77 -8.30
N GLU A 7 4.23 22.03 -7.18
CA GLU A 7 5.08 21.05 -6.47
C GLU A 7 4.25 20.12 -5.54
N ASN A 8 3.02 20.51 -5.21
CA ASN A 8 2.08 19.66 -4.48
C ASN A 8 1.49 18.55 -5.36
N ASP A 9 0.92 17.52 -4.73
CA ASP A 9 0.18 16.44 -5.38
C ASP A 9 -0.84 16.99 -6.39
N PHE A 10 -0.81 16.47 -7.61
CA PHE A 10 -1.66 16.94 -8.69
C PHE A 10 -3.12 16.50 -8.52
N GLY A 11 -3.40 15.46 -7.74
CA GLY A 11 -4.71 14.83 -7.63
C GLY A 11 -5.06 14.04 -8.90
N TRP A 12 -5.30 12.74 -8.75
CA TRP A 12 -5.60 11.86 -9.87
C TRP A 12 -6.83 12.34 -10.67
N GLY A 13 -6.69 12.42 -12.01
CA GLY A 13 -7.77 12.87 -12.91
C GLY A 13 -8.06 14.37 -12.89
N SER A 14 -7.29 15.18 -12.15
CA SER A 14 -7.48 16.64 -12.13
C SER A 14 -7.01 17.31 -13.44
N PRO A 15 -7.42 18.56 -13.71
CA PRO A 15 -6.88 19.33 -14.83
C PRO A 15 -5.34 19.47 -14.80
N THR A 16 -4.76 19.60 -13.60
CA THR A 16 -3.30 19.69 -13.42
C THR A 16 -2.62 18.35 -13.70
N PHE A 17 -3.24 17.24 -13.34
CA PHE A 17 -2.78 15.90 -13.69
C PHE A 17 -2.75 15.69 -15.20
N HIS A 18 -3.82 16.05 -15.92
CA HIS A 18 -3.85 15.98 -17.39
C HIS A 18 -2.82 16.91 -18.03
N LYS A 19 -2.59 18.11 -17.46
CA LYS A 19 -1.53 19.02 -17.91
C LYS A 19 -0.14 18.39 -17.74
N MET A 20 0.15 17.80 -16.59
CA MET A 20 1.42 17.10 -16.34
C MET A 20 1.64 15.96 -17.36
N GLY A 21 0.61 15.13 -17.60
CA GLY A 21 0.68 14.06 -18.60
C GLY A 21 1.03 14.59 -20.00
N ARG A 22 0.41 15.72 -20.42
CA ARG A 22 0.76 16.38 -21.70
C ARG A 22 2.21 16.83 -21.77
N GLU A 23 2.73 17.46 -20.71
CA GLU A 23 4.14 17.89 -20.67
C GLU A 23 5.08 16.68 -20.76
N LYS A 24 4.75 15.55 -20.11
CA LYS A 24 5.50 14.29 -20.25
C LYS A 24 5.60 13.88 -21.72
N ILE A 25 4.48 13.88 -22.45
CA ILE A 25 4.48 13.43 -23.86
C ILE A 25 5.21 14.42 -24.77
N ASN A 26 5.08 15.72 -24.52
CA ASN A 26 5.82 16.75 -25.25
C ASN A 26 7.34 16.59 -25.08
N LEU A 27 7.81 16.23 -23.89
CA LEU A 27 9.22 15.91 -23.65
C LEU A 27 9.68 14.68 -24.44
N ILE A 28 8.85 13.63 -24.54
CA ILE A 28 9.15 12.47 -25.40
C ILE A 28 9.31 12.91 -26.86
N GLY A 29 8.39 13.72 -27.36
CA GLY A 29 8.47 14.29 -28.71
C GLY A 29 9.75 15.10 -28.93
N LEU A 30 10.10 15.99 -27.99
CA LEU A 30 11.30 16.82 -28.06
C LEU A 30 12.59 15.99 -28.10
N PHE A 31 12.77 15.06 -27.16
CA PHE A 31 14.00 14.24 -27.11
C PHE A 31 14.14 13.33 -28.32
N THR A 32 13.03 12.75 -28.79
CA THR A 32 13.07 11.88 -29.98
C THR A 32 13.34 12.68 -31.26
N ASP A 33 12.86 13.93 -31.38
CA ASP A 33 13.20 14.83 -32.50
C ASP A 33 14.67 15.31 -32.45
N MET A 34 15.26 15.40 -31.25
CA MET A 34 16.70 15.65 -31.08
C MET A 34 17.59 14.44 -31.41
N GLY A 35 17.01 13.28 -31.70
CA GLY A 35 17.75 12.05 -32.01
C GLY A 35 18.29 11.32 -30.78
N VAL A 36 17.72 11.55 -29.60
CA VAL A 36 18.14 10.93 -28.34
C VAL A 36 17.24 9.75 -27.97
N ASP A 37 17.79 8.53 -27.96
CA ASP A 37 17.10 7.35 -27.43
C ASP A 37 16.70 7.61 -25.97
N LEU A 38 15.43 7.37 -25.64
CA LEU A 38 14.82 7.78 -24.37
C LEU A 38 14.37 6.56 -23.59
N LEU A 39 14.92 6.38 -22.39
CA LEU A 39 14.31 5.56 -21.34
C LEU A 39 13.63 6.50 -20.35
N LEU A 40 12.32 6.38 -20.20
CA LEU A 40 11.54 7.20 -19.28
C LEU A 40 10.91 6.35 -18.18
N SER A 41 10.80 6.94 -16.99
CA SER A 41 10.01 6.38 -15.90
C SER A 41 9.26 7.48 -15.15
N ASP A 42 8.07 7.16 -14.64
CA ASP A 42 7.36 8.02 -13.69
C ASP A 42 8.16 8.15 -12.37
N VAL A 43 7.90 9.21 -11.60
CA VAL A 43 8.67 9.57 -10.40
C VAL A 43 8.47 8.62 -9.21
N ASP A 44 7.41 7.83 -9.25
CA ASP A 44 7.03 6.82 -8.25
C ASP A 44 7.49 5.42 -8.67
N THR A 45 8.70 5.36 -9.23
CA THR A 45 9.40 4.12 -9.59
C THR A 45 10.71 3.98 -8.81
N VAL A 46 11.16 2.74 -8.61
CA VAL A 46 12.49 2.44 -8.05
C VAL A 46 13.21 1.48 -8.98
N TRP A 47 14.34 1.92 -9.54
CA TRP A 47 15.24 1.08 -10.33
C TRP A 47 16.15 0.26 -9.41
N LEU A 48 16.10 -1.06 -9.56
CA LEU A 48 16.85 -2.03 -8.73
C LEU A 48 18.06 -2.61 -9.46
N ARG A 49 18.04 -2.60 -10.80
CA ARG A 49 19.13 -3.05 -11.68
C ARG A 49 19.30 -2.08 -12.83
N ASN A 50 20.49 -2.03 -13.43
CA ASN A 50 20.71 -1.26 -14.66
C ASN A 50 19.92 -1.89 -15.82
N PRO A 51 18.92 -1.21 -16.42
CA PRO A 51 18.07 -1.77 -17.46
C PRO A 51 18.69 -1.69 -18.86
N VAL A 52 19.77 -0.91 -19.06
CA VAL A 52 20.34 -0.67 -20.39
C VAL A 52 20.78 -1.96 -21.08
N PRO A 53 21.53 -2.89 -20.42
CA PRO A 53 21.90 -4.15 -21.05
C PRO A 53 20.70 -5.03 -21.44
N TYR A 54 19.59 -4.95 -20.70
CA TYR A 54 18.36 -5.66 -21.02
C TYR A 54 17.73 -5.10 -22.30
N ILE A 55 17.56 -3.77 -22.36
CA ILE A 55 16.91 -3.09 -23.50
C ILE A 55 17.69 -3.32 -24.80
N LEU A 56 19.03 -3.32 -24.73
CA LEU A 56 19.91 -3.52 -25.89
C LEU A 56 19.80 -4.92 -26.53
N GLN A 57 19.18 -5.90 -25.86
CA GLN A 57 18.89 -7.22 -26.44
C GLN A 57 17.80 -7.14 -27.54
N PHE A 58 17.07 -6.02 -27.63
CA PHE A 58 15.98 -5.81 -28.58
C PHE A 58 16.32 -4.67 -29.57
N PRO A 59 17.31 -4.85 -30.47
CA PRO A 59 17.73 -3.80 -31.40
C PRO A 59 16.63 -3.44 -32.42
N GLU A 60 15.74 -4.39 -32.74
CA GLU A 60 14.62 -4.19 -33.66
C GLU A 60 13.42 -3.45 -33.01
N ALA A 61 13.42 -3.24 -31.68
CA ALA A 61 12.34 -2.53 -31.00
C ALA A 61 12.41 -1.03 -31.25
N ASP A 62 11.29 -0.46 -31.71
CA ASP A 62 11.08 0.98 -31.82
C ASP A 62 10.61 1.56 -30.49
N VAL A 63 9.71 0.84 -29.80
CA VAL A 63 9.14 1.21 -28.52
C VAL A 63 9.05 -0.03 -27.62
N LEU A 64 9.44 0.10 -26.35
CA LEU A 64 9.12 -0.86 -25.30
C LEU A 64 8.27 -0.17 -24.24
N THR A 65 7.29 -0.86 -23.69
CA THR A 65 6.35 -0.30 -22.70
C THR A 65 6.09 -1.28 -21.57
N SER A 66 5.92 -0.78 -20.35
CA SER A 66 5.37 -1.58 -19.24
C SER A 66 3.88 -1.87 -19.47
N SER A 67 3.29 -2.70 -18.61
CA SER A 67 1.91 -3.16 -18.75
C SER A 67 1.18 -3.17 -17.42
N ASP A 68 -0.13 -2.89 -17.46
CA ASP A 68 -1.07 -3.12 -16.35
C ASP A 68 -1.62 -4.56 -16.36
N HIS A 69 -1.08 -5.44 -17.21
CA HIS A 69 -1.36 -6.88 -17.16
C HIS A 69 -0.88 -7.48 -15.83
N LEU A 70 -1.65 -8.40 -15.25
CA LEU A 70 -1.40 -8.91 -13.90
C LEU A 70 -0.83 -10.33 -13.86
N SER A 71 -0.79 -11.02 -15.01
CA SER A 71 -0.22 -12.35 -15.15
C SER A 71 0.95 -12.34 -16.12
N PRO A 72 2.10 -12.95 -15.80
CA PRO A 72 3.18 -13.07 -16.77
C PRO A 72 2.81 -14.08 -17.86
N THR A 73 3.09 -13.75 -19.13
CA THR A 73 2.91 -14.67 -20.27
C THR A 73 4.20 -15.44 -20.61
N VAL A 74 5.29 -15.07 -19.96
CA VAL A 74 6.62 -15.70 -20.02
C VAL A 74 7.11 -15.99 -18.61
N ARG A 75 8.04 -16.94 -18.46
CA ARG A 75 8.60 -17.34 -17.15
C ARG A 75 10.07 -16.96 -16.99
N ASP A 76 10.62 -16.30 -18.00
CA ASP A 76 11.99 -15.82 -18.08
C ASP A 76 12.00 -14.29 -18.25
N GLU A 77 13.14 -13.73 -18.65
CA GLU A 77 13.29 -12.30 -18.92
C GLU A 77 12.91 -11.92 -20.38
N SER A 78 12.19 -12.76 -21.13
CA SER A 78 11.72 -12.37 -22.47
C SER A 78 10.65 -11.27 -22.41
N LEU A 79 10.43 -10.55 -23.52
CA LEU A 79 9.24 -9.67 -23.63
C LEU A 79 7.94 -10.47 -23.51
N GLU A 80 6.88 -9.85 -23.02
CA GLU A 80 5.56 -10.48 -22.96
C GLU A 80 5.03 -10.83 -24.35
N ARG A 81 4.27 -11.91 -24.44
CA ARG A 81 3.67 -12.43 -25.68
C ARG A 81 2.37 -11.72 -25.98
N TRP A 82 2.32 -11.04 -27.12
CA TRP A 82 1.07 -10.61 -27.73
C TRP A 82 0.37 -11.78 -28.45
N PRO A 83 -0.97 -11.93 -28.41
CA PRO A 83 -1.96 -11.07 -27.75
C PRO A 83 -2.25 -11.42 -26.28
N ASN A 84 -1.57 -12.42 -25.71
CA ASN A 84 -1.82 -12.89 -24.34
C ASN A 84 -1.67 -11.76 -23.30
N ALA A 85 -0.70 -10.87 -23.48
CA ALA A 85 -0.50 -9.67 -22.66
C ALA A 85 -1.28 -8.44 -23.16
N GLY A 86 -2.44 -8.65 -23.79
CA GLY A 86 -3.24 -7.62 -24.48
C GLY A 86 -4.02 -6.65 -23.58
N SER A 87 -3.73 -6.61 -22.28
CA SER A 87 -4.27 -5.61 -21.34
C SER A 87 -3.80 -4.19 -21.68
N ALA A 88 -4.16 -3.21 -20.85
CA ALA A 88 -3.67 -1.85 -21.02
C ALA A 88 -2.15 -1.80 -20.89
N ALA A 89 -1.50 -1.14 -21.86
CA ALA A 89 -0.11 -0.75 -21.69
C ALA A 89 -0.04 0.32 -20.61
N ASN A 90 0.97 0.24 -19.76
CA ASN A 90 1.29 1.25 -18.77
C ASN A 90 2.37 2.17 -19.36
N ILE A 91 2.19 3.48 -19.19
CA ILE A 91 3.09 4.50 -19.77
C ILE A 91 4.10 5.08 -18.77
N GLY A 92 4.23 4.42 -17.61
CA GLY A 92 5.11 4.87 -16.53
C GLY A 92 6.51 4.30 -16.62
N ILE A 93 6.79 3.32 -17.49
CA ILE A 93 8.14 2.88 -17.86
C ILE A 93 8.15 2.58 -19.35
N MET A 94 8.91 3.34 -20.13
CA MET A 94 8.95 3.16 -21.58
C MET A 94 10.33 3.43 -22.15
N PHE A 95 10.64 2.76 -23.25
CA PHE A 95 11.81 3.05 -24.08
C PHE A 95 11.36 3.48 -25.47
N PHE A 96 11.99 4.53 -26.01
CA PHE A 96 11.80 5.02 -27.38
C PHE A 96 13.14 5.06 -28.10
N ARG A 97 13.19 4.43 -29.28
CA ARG A 97 14.33 4.52 -30.17
C ARG A 97 14.19 5.73 -31.08
N ALA A 98 14.92 6.79 -30.79
CA ALA A 98 14.81 8.06 -31.50
C ALA A 98 15.29 7.98 -32.93
N SER A 99 16.14 7.01 -33.29
CA SER A 99 16.59 6.82 -34.67
C SER A 99 15.48 6.39 -35.62
N THR A 100 14.34 5.87 -35.14
CA THR A 100 13.29 5.32 -36.02
C THR A 100 12.15 6.31 -36.27
N ALA A 101 11.70 6.37 -37.54
CA ALA A 101 10.65 7.30 -37.96
C ALA A 101 9.31 6.98 -37.28
N GLY A 102 9.02 5.70 -37.05
CA GLY A 102 7.80 5.26 -36.39
C GLY A 102 7.68 5.72 -34.94
N ALA A 103 8.77 5.64 -34.16
CA ALA A 103 8.79 6.10 -32.76
C ALA A 103 8.56 7.62 -32.68
N ARG A 104 9.26 8.40 -33.52
CA ARG A 104 9.06 9.86 -33.61
C ARG A 104 7.63 10.23 -34.04
N GLN A 105 7.06 9.49 -34.99
CA GLN A 105 5.70 9.74 -35.44
C GLN A 105 4.67 9.42 -34.35
N LEU A 106 4.87 8.33 -33.60
CA LEU A 106 4.00 7.97 -32.47
C LEU A 106 3.99 9.09 -31.42
N ALA A 107 5.16 9.60 -31.02
CA ALA A 107 5.25 10.70 -30.05
C ALA A 107 4.50 11.96 -30.53
N LYS A 108 4.66 12.31 -31.82
CA LYS A 108 3.96 13.47 -32.42
C LYS A 108 2.45 13.29 -32.46
N ASP A 109 1.97 12.12 -32.87
CA ASP A 109 0.54 11.84 -32.96
C ASP A 109 -0.09 11.72 -31.57
N TRP A 110 0.67 11.28 -30.57
CA TRP A 110 0.26 11.26 -29.17
C TRP A 110 0.11 12.67 -28.58
N SER A 111 1.10 13.56 -28.75
CA SER A 111 0.96 14.97 -28.35
C SER A 111 -0.25 15.62 -29.01
N LYS A 112 -0.41 15.45 -30.33
CA LYS A 112 -1.57 15.99 -31.07
C LYS A 112 -2.90 15.46 -30.58
N ALA A 113 -2.96 14.19 -30.15
CA ALA A 113 -4.18 13.62 -29.59
C ALA A 113 -4.57 14.31 -28.27
N LEU A 114 -3.58 14.59 -27.41
CA LEU A 114 -3.81 15.25 -26.12
C LEU A 114 -4.06 16.76 -26.23
N GLU A 115 -3.53 17.42 -27.26
CA GLU A 115 -3.84 18.84 -27.54
C GLU A 115 -5.29 19.06 -27.95
N LYS A 116 -5.93 18.06 -28.58
CA LYS A 116 -7.31 18.14 -29.05
C LYS A 116 -8.35 18.04 -27.92
N ASP A 117 -8.00 17.37 -26.83
CA ASP A 117 -8.90 17.17 -25.70
C ASP A 117 -8.12 17.27 -24.37
N PRO A 118 -8.31 18.36 -23.59
CA PRO A 118 -7.61 18.56 -22.34
C PRO A 118 -7.98 17.55 -21.25
N HIS A 119 -9.06 16.77 -21.42
CA HIS A 119 -9.50 15.71 -20.52
C HIS A 119 -9.05 14.32 -20.94
N TYR A 120 -8.45 14.18 -22.13
CA TYR A 120 -7.99 12.89 -22.60
C TYR A 120 -6.79 12.43 -21.77
N TRP A 121 -6.92 11.26 -21.15
CA TRP A 121 -5.86 10.69 -20.35
C TRP A 121 -4.72 10.19 -21.26
N ASP A 122 -3.49 10.61 -20.96
CA ASP A 122 -2.27 10.27 -21.73
C ASP A 122 -2.12 8.76 -21.93
N GLN A 123 -2.34 7.95 -20.89
CA GLN A 123 -2.29 6.49 -21.01
C GLN A 123 -3.33 5.96 -22.00
N ASN A 124 -4.58 6.46 -21.95
CA ASN A 124 -5.63 6.05 -22.88
C ASN A 124 -5.29 6.45 -24.31
N ALA A 125 -4.75 7.65 -24.52
CA ALA A 125 -4.32 8.11 -25.84
C ALA A 125 -3.23 7.21 -26.45
N PHE A 126 -2.22 6.80 -25.67
CA PHE A 126 -1.23 5.82 -26.13
C PHE A 126 -1.88 4.48 -26.45
N ASN A 127 -2.75 4.02 -25.56
CA ASN A 127 -3.47 2.76 -25.68
C ASN A 127 -4.33 2.70 -26.95
N ASP A 128 -4.99 3.79 -27.31
CA ASP A 128 -5.78 3.89 -28.54
C ASP A 128 -4.87 3.94 -29.77
N LEU A 129 -3.75 4.69 -29.72
CA LEU A 129 -2.80 4.78 -30.83
C LEU A 129 -2.11 3.44 -31.14
N PHE A 130 -1.56 2.74 -30.14
CA PHE A 130 -0.85 1.49 -30.41
C PHE A 130 -1.81 0.38 -30.88
N ARG A 131 -3.09 0.41 -30.47
CA ARG A 131 -4.13 -0.53 -30.92
C ARG A 131 -4.67 -0.28 -32.32
N ARG A 132 -4.26 0.81 -32.99
CA ARG A 132 -4.67 1.07 -34.37
C ARG A 132 -4.08 0.06 -35.34
N GLY A 133 -4.95 -0.44 -36.22
CA GLY A 133 -4.60 -1.42 -37.23
C GLY A 133 -4.35 -2.83 -36.66
N PRO A 134 -4.09 -3.82 -37.53
CA PRO A 134 -3.80 -5.17 -37.09
C PRO A 134 -2.42 -5.25 -36.42
N HIS A 135 -2.32 -6.01 -35.34
CA HIS A 135 -1.04 -6.40 -34.75
C HIS A 135 -0.52 -7.68 -35.38
N THR A 136 0.69 -7.65 -35.96
CA THR A 136 1.33 -8.84 -36.52
C THR A 136 2.54 -9.26 -35.68
N PRO A 137 2.66 -10.55 -35.30
CA PRO A 137 3.82 -11.03 -34.55
C PRO A 137 5.14 -10.82 -35.30
N GLY A 138 6.17 -10.46 -34.55
CA GLY A 138 7.55 -10.32 -34.98
C GLY A 138 8.49 -11.24 -34.19
N LYS A 139 9.80 -11.00 -34.31
CA LYS A 139 10.83 -11.76 -33.59
C LYS A 139 10.87 -11.35 -32.10
N SER A 140 11.33 -12.26 -31.25
CA SER A 140 11.58 -11.99 -29.81
C SER A 140 10.37 -11.38 -29.08
N ASN A 141 9.15 -11.84 -29.42
CA ASN A 141 7.87 -11.34 -28.92
C ASN A 141 7.57 -9.86 -29.20
N LEU A 142 8.32 -9.22 -30.12
CA LEU A 142 7.90 -7.94 -30.71
C LEU A 142 6.67 -8.15 -31.59
N PHE A 143 5.92 -7.08 -31.85
CA PHE A 143 4.81 -7.09 -32.78
C PHE A 143 4.66 -5.74 -33.49
N ARG A 144 4.11 -5.75 -34.71
CA ARG A 144 3.79 -4.51 -35.41
C ARG A 144 2.61 -3.83 -34.75
N ALA A 145 2.70 -2.54 -34.45
CA ALA A 145 1.65 -1.73 -33.86
C ALA A 145 1.53 -0.37 -34.56
N PHE A 146 0.53 0.43 -34.15
CA PHE A 146 0.31 1.79 -34.66
C PHE A 146 0.22 1.83 -36.20
N ASP A 147 -0.82 1.19 -36.75
CA ASP A 147 -1.02 0.98 -38.19
C ASP A 147 0.16 0.27 -38.87
N GLY A 148 0.81 -0.63 -38.12
CA GLY A 148 1.98 -1.36 -38.55
C GLY A 148 3.20 -0.48 -38.82
N LYS A 149 3.32 0.69 -38.18
CA LYS A 149 4.45 1.63 -38.33
C LYS A 149 5.61 1.37 -37.38
N ILE A 150 5.36 0.72 -36.24
CA ILE A 150 6.38 0.44 -35.21
C ILE A 150 6.48 -1.05 -34.89
N ASN A 151 7.67 -1.51 -34.49
CA ASN A 151 7.91 -2.73 -33.73
C ASN A 151 7.81 -2.40 -32.25
N LEU A 152 6.75 -2.89 -31.60
CA LEU A 152 6.51 -2.68 -30.18
C LEU A 152 6.79 -3.95 -29.38
N GLY A 153 7.34 -3.79 -28.19
CA GLY A 153 7.48 -4.84 -27.19
C GLY A 153 6.85 -4.44 -25.87
N ILE A 154 6.35 -5.42 -25.12
CA ILE A 154 5.83 -5.22 -23.77
C ILE A 154 6.84 -5.81 -22.79
N PHE A 155 7.31 -5.02 -21.84
CA PHE A 155 8.20 -5.50 -20.80
C PHE A 155 7.54 -6.58 -19.94
N PRO A 156 8.27 -7.64 -19.56
CA PRO A 156 7.76 -8.69 -18.67
C PRO A 156 7.31 -8.13 -17.33
N VAL A 157 6.05 -8.39 -16.95
CA VAL A 157 5.46 -7.86 -15.71
C VAL A 157 6.08 -8.48 -14.45
N SER A 158 6.88 -9.55 -14.61
CA SER A 158 7.67 -10.16 -13.55
C SER A 158 8.88 -9.33 -13.12
N ILE A 159 9.49 -8.54 -14.03
CA ILE A 159 10.73 -7.81 -13.75
C ILE A 159 10.69 -6.31 -14.08
N PHE A 160 9.73 -5.86 -14.89
CA PHE A 160 9.31 -4.45 -14.98
C PHE A 160 7.95 -4.32 -14.31
N ALA A 161 7.98 -4.46 -12.99
CA ALA A 161 6.81 -4.85 -12.23
C ALA A 161 5.92 -3.63 -11.90
N SER A 162 4.62 -3.82 -12.10
CA SER A 162 3.60 -2.97 -11.46
C SER A 162 3.58 -3.21 -9.95
N GLY A 163 2.93 -2.33 -9.20
CA GLY A 163 2.87 -2.51 -7.76
C GLY A 163 2.07 -3.74 -7.34
N HIS A 164 1.09 -4.16 -8.13
CA HIS A 164 0.37 -5.41 -7.85
C HIS A 164 1.27 -6.63 -8.06
N THR A 165 1.99 -6.69 -9.19
CA THR A 165 2.86 -7.83 -9.53
C THR A 165 4.09 -7.91 -8.61
N PHE A 166 4.57 -6.78 -8.09
CA PHE A 166 5.66 -6.73 -7.13
C PHE A 166 5.20 -6.91 -5.67
N PHE A 167 4.37 -5.99 -5.14
CA PHE A 167 4.08 -5.92 -3.70
C PHE A 167 3.01 -6.90 -3.22
N VAL A 168 2.10 -7.35 -4.11
CA VAL A 168 0.98 -8.23 -3.73
C VAL A 168 1.25 -9.66 -4.18
N GLN A 169 1.45 -9.87 -5.48
CA GLN A 169 1.63 -11.20 -6.05
C GLN A 169 3.04 -11.77 -5.86
N ARG A 170 4.05 -10.89 -5.74
CA ARG A 170 5.48 -11.27 -5.69
C ARG A 170 5.87 -12.18 -6.86
N VAL A 171 5.45 -11.81 -8.07
CA VAL A 171 5.61 -12.62 -9.29
C VAL A 171 7.06 -13.01 -9.53
N ALA A 172 7.99 -12.07 -9.34
CA ALA A 172 9.42 -12.30 -9.52
C ALA A 172 9.95 -13.42 -8.61
N ASP A 173 9.57 -13.39 -7.33
CA ASP A 173 9.98 -14.38 -6.33
C ASP A 173 9.49 -15.77 -6.71
N GLY A 174 8.23 -15.88 -7.14
CA GLY A 174 7.63 -17.14 -7.60
C GLY A 174 8.27 -17.72 -8.86
N LEU A 175 8.91 -16.88 -9.67
CA LEU A 175 9.65 -17.28 -10.87
C LEU A 175 11.17 -17.39 -10.66
N GLY A 176 11.69 -17.01 -9.50
CA GLY A 176 13.13 -16.94 -9.24
C GLY A 176 13.84 -15.86 -10.05
N LEU A 177 13.15 -14.78 -10.42
CA LEU A 177 13.67 -13.66 -11.19
C LEU A 177 14.01 -12.46 -10.29
N GLN A 178 14.79 -11.53 -10.82
CA GLN A 178 15.17 -10.30 -10.11
C GLN A 178 14.62 -9.08 -10.85
N PRO A 179 13.76 -8.26 -10.25
CA PRO A 179 13.19 -7.11 -10.95
C PRO A 179 14.22 -6.05 -11.33
N PHE A 180 14.04 -5.43 -12.50
CA PHE A 180 14.79 -4.24 -12.92
C PHE A 180 14.23 -2.97 -12.28
N VAL A 181 12.90 -2.90 -12.18
CA VAL A 181 12.19 -1.73 -11.70
C VAL A 181 10.85 -2.12 -11.12
N VAL A 182 10.43 -1.34 -10.13
CA VAL A 182 9.09 -1.40 -9.53
C VAL A 182 8.42 -0.06 -9.73
N HIS A 183 7.21 -0.08 -10.29
CA HIS A 183 6.36 1.10 -10.45
C HIS A 183 5.23 1.04 -9.41
N ALA A 184 5.07 2.10 -8.60
CA ALA A 184 4.00 2.16 -7.62
C ALA A 184 2.62 2.48 -8.25
N THR A 185 2.14 1.53 -9.07
CA THR A 185 0.75 1.40 -9.57
C THR A 185 -0.02 0.28 -8.87
N PHE A 186 -1.36 0.34 -8.86
CA PHE A 186 -2.22 -0.55 -8.06
C PHE A 186 -2.08 -0.39 -6.52
N GLN A 187 -1.91 0.85 -6.06
CA GLN A 187 -1.87 1.22 -4.63
C GLN A 187 -3.07 2.08 -4.28
N PHE A 188 -3.29 2.16 -2.98
CA PHE A 188 -4.33 2.94 -2.35
C PHE A 188 -3.69 4.03 -1.49
N SER A 189 -4.49 4.95 -0.97
CA SER A 189 -4.01 6.06 -0.14
C SER A 189 -2.99 6.98 -0.82
N GLY A 190 -3.17 7.25 -2.12
CA GLY A 190 -2.43 8.28 -2.87
C GLY A 190 -0.91 8.25 -2.68
N THR A 191 -0.30 9.43 -2.63
CA THR A 191 1.15 9.59 -2.40
C THR A 191 1.63 8.96 -1.07
N PRO A 192 0.93 9.13 0.07
CA PRO A 192 1.30 8.46 1.32
C PRO A 192 1.39 6.93 1.20
N GLY A 193 0.47 6.29 0.47
CA GLY A 193 0.46 4.85 0.24
C GLY A 193 1.59 4.37 -0.65
N LYS A 194 1.86 5.08 -1.75
CA LYS A 194 3.02 4.78 -2.62
C LYS A 194 4.34 4.82 -1.85
N ARG A 195 4.56 5.89 -1.07
CA ARG A 195 5.73 6.01 -0.19
C ARG A 195 5.80 4.87 0.81
N HIS A 196 4.66 4.50 1.39
CA HIS A 196 4.61 3.42 2.36
C HIS A 196 4.96 2.06 1.77
N ARG A 197 4.53 1.74 0.54
CA ARG A 197 4.93 0.49 -0.14
C ARG A 197 6.43 0.34 -0.26
N PHE A 198 7.11 1.43 -0.63
CA PHE A 198 8.56 1.43 -0.71
C PHE A 198 9.20 1.29 0.67
N ARG A 199 8.64 1.90 1.72
CA ARG A 199 9.10 1.68 3.11
C ARG A 199 8.96 0.22 3.54
N GLU A 200 7.79 -0.39 3.35
CA GLU A 200 7.51 -1.80 3.66
C GLU A 200 8.55 -2.74 3.01
N ASN A 201 9.12 -2.34 1.87
CA ASN A 201 10.09 -3.13 1.11
C ASN A 201 11.54 -2.60 1.22
N LEU A 202 11.83 -1.70 2.18
CA LEU A 202 13.16 -1.12 2.43
C LEU A 202 13.76 -0.35 1.24
N MET A 203 12.91 0.15 0.34
CA MET A 203 13.26 0.89 -0.88
C MET A 203 13.12 2.41 -0.74
N TRP A 204 12.66 2.89 0.41
CA TRP A 204 12.54 4.33 0.68
C TRP A 204 13.69 4.85 1.54
N LEU A 205 14.12 6.09 1.25
CA LEU A 205 15.16 6.79 2.00
C LEU A 205 14.52 7.78 2.97
N ASP A 206 14.47 7.38 4.24
CA ASP A 206 14.02 8.25 5.33
C ASP A 206 15.22 8.90 6.06
N PRO A 207 15.02 10.10 6.65
CA PRO A 207 16.05 10.78 7.40
C PRO A 207 16.27 10.13 8.79
N PRO A 208 17.40 10.37 9.48
CA PRO A 208 17.73 9.72 10.75
C PRO A 208 16.65 9.84 11.83
N GLU A 209 15.93 10.95 11.89
CA GLU A 209 14.87 11.22 12.88
C GLU A 209 13.68 10.25 12.73
N TYR A 210 13.53 9.63 11.55
CA TYR A 210 12.55 8.58 11.34
C TYR A 210 12.84 7.35 12.21
N PHE A 211 14.14 7.05 12.40
CA PHE A 211 14.66 5.88 13.11
C PHE A 211 15.02 6.15 14.58
N ASP A 212 15.26 7.41 14.94
CA ASP A 212 15.66 7.82 16.30
C ASP A 212 14.79 9.00 16.80
N ARG A 213 13.51 8.73 17.10
CA ARG A 213 12.61 9.73 17.69
C ARG A 213 12.72 9.76 19.23
N PRO A 214 12.67 10.94 19.88
CA PRO A 214 12.88 11.06 21.33
C PRO A 214 11.99 10.16 22.20
N GLY A 215 10.69 10.06 21.90
CA GLY A 215 9.76 9.22 22.67
C GLY A 215 9.89 7.71 22.40
N GLY A 216 10.70 7.30 21.42
CA GLY A 216 10.90 5.90 21.06
C GLY A 216 9.70 5.27 20.33
N PHE A 217 9.65 3.94 20.36
CA PHE A 217 8.73 3.13 19.57
C PHE A 217 7.95 2.16 20.45
N LEU A 218 6.73 1.87 20.03
CA LEU A 218 5.90 0.79 20.55
C LEU A 218 5.82 -0.28 19.46
N THR A 219 6.16 -1.50 19.81
CA THR A 219 6.05 -2.67 18.92
C THR A 219 5.12 -3.68 19.58
N PHE A 220 4.50 -4.54 18.80
CA PHE A 220 3.68 -5.61 19.36
C PHE A 220 3.65 -6.83 18.44
N ASP A 221 3.38 -7.99 19.02
CA ASP A 221 3.10 -9.20 18.26
C ASP A 221 1.63 -9.20 17.83
N MET A 222 1.39 -9.34 16.53
CA MET A 222 0.03 -9.46 15.99
C MET A 222 -0.47 -10.89 16.20
N HIS A 223 -1.38 -11.09 17.14
CA HIS A 223 -1.96 -12.40 17.39
C HIS A 223 -3.15 -12.65 16.45
N ILE A 224 -3.05 -13.69 15.60
CA ILE A 224 -4.12 -14.09 14.68
C ILE A 224 -4.48 -15.55 14.93
N PRO A 225 -5.67 -15.84 15.48
CA PRO A 225 -6.18 -17.19 15.61
C PRO A 225 -6.18 -17.96 14.26
N PRO A 226 -5.70 -19.22 14.22
CA PRO A 226 -5.63 -20.00 12.97
C PRO A 226 -6.97 -20.20 12.27
N ASP A 227 -8.07 -20.26 13.02
CA ASP A 227 -9.44 -20.36 12.53
C ASP A 227 -9.90 -19.07 11.83
N LEU A 228 -9.50 -17.89 12.33
CA LEU A 228 -9.76 -16.63 11.64
C LEU A 228 -9.00 -16.55 10.31
N LEU A 229 -7.74 -16.97 10.29
CA LEU A 229 -6.93 -16.95 9.07
C LEU A 229 -7.50 -17.92 8.02
N SER A 230 -7.82 -19.15 8.42
CA SER A 230 -8.39 -20.16 7.52
C SER A 230 -9.81 -19.81 7.05
N GLY A 231 -10.61 -19.20 7.92
CA GLY A 231 -11.98 -18.74 7.65
C GLY A 231 -12.07 -17.47 6.79
N ALA A 232 -10.95 -16.77 6.55
CA ALA A 232 -10.93 -15.54 5.75
C ALA A 232 -10.94 -15.77 4.23
N LYS A 233 -10.74 -17.00 3.78
CA LYS A 233 -10.70 -17.38 2.36
C LYS A 233 -12.01 -17.02 1.64
N PRO A 234 -11.98 -16.87 0.30
CA PRO A 234 -13.18 -16.65 -0.50
C PRO A 234 -14.31 -17.64 -0.20
N SER A 235 -15.49 -17.11 0.07
CA SER A 235 -16.71 -17.89 0.32
C SER A 235 -17.40 -18.30 -1.00
N PRO A 236 -18.18 -19.41 -1.03
CA PRO A 236 -19.06 -19.75 -2.14
C PRO A 236 -20.06 -18.65 -2.52
N SER A 237 -20.46 -17.80 -1.57
CA SER A 237 -21.28 -16.59 -1.80
C SER A 237 -20.43 -15.39 -2.26
N SER A 238 -19.38 -15.66 -3.04
CA SER A 238 -18.39 -14.70 -3.51
C SER A 238 -19.03 -13.46 -4.18
N MET A 239 -18.35 -12.32 -4.09
CA MET A 239 -18.85 -11.03 -4.58
C MET A 239 -20.15 -10.52 -3.91
N SER A 240 -20.59 -11.09 -2.78
CA SER A 240 -21.68 -10.50 -1.97
C SER A 240 -21.15 -10.06 -0.60
N PRO A 241 -21.81 -9.13 0.11
CA PRO A 241 -21.39 -8.74 1.46
C PRO A 241 -21.28 -9.95 2.40
N LYS A 242 -22.20 -10.93 2.29
CA LYS A 242 -22.15 -12.19 3.04
C LYS A 242 -20.89 -13.00 2.74
N GLY A 243 -20.40 -12.97 1.50
CA GLY A 243 -19.16 -13.63 1.09
C GLY A 243 -17.89 -12.99 1.64
N THR A 244 -17.98 -11.78 2.22
CA THR A 244 -16.84 -11.03 2.76
C THR A 244 -16.68 -11.16 4.28
N VAL A 245 -17.63 -11.83 4.97
CA VAL A 245 -17.65 -11.90 6.45
C VAL A 245 -16.33 -12.45 7.01
N GLY A 246 -15.78 -13.51 6.42
CA GLY A 246 -14.50 -14.08 6.85
C GLY A 246 -13.34 -13.08 6.75
N HIS A 247 -13.26 -12.38 5.61
CA HIS A 247 -12.26 -11.32 5.39
C HIS A 247 -12.35 -10.21 6.43
N PHE A 248 -13.55 -9.69 6.69
CA PHE A 248 -13.74 -8.62 7.66
C PHE A 248 -13.49 -9.06 9.09
N ARG A 249 -13.83 -10.30 9.46
CA ARG A 249 -13.46 -10.85 10.79
C ARG A 249 -11.95 -10.85 10.99
N LEU A 250 -11.19 -11.32 10.00
CA LEU A 250 -9.72 -11.32 10.06
C LEU A 250 -9.16 -9.89 10.11
N ALA A 251 -9.63 -8.99 9.25
CA ALA A 251 -9.15 -7.61 9.21
C ALA A 251 -9.47 -6.85 10.50
N HIS A 252 -10.72 -6.96 11.00
CA HIS A 252 -11.18 -6.29 12.21
C HIS A 252 -10.46 -6.80 13.47
N HIS A 253 -10.15 -8.09 13.55
CA HIS A 253 -9.34 -8.65 14.65
C HIS A 253 -7.95 -8.00 14.73
N GLN A 254 -7.31 -7.76 13.59
CA GLN A 254 -6.01 -7.06 13.53
C GLN A 254 -6.17 -5.56 13.81
N ILE A 255 -7.23 -4.93 13.28
CA ILE A 255 -7.56 -3.52 13.54
C ILE A 255 -7.78 -3.24 15.03
N GLN A 256 -8.41 -4.15 15.78
CA GLN A 256 -8.60 -4.00 17.23
C GLN A 256 -7.25 -3.87 17.95
N GLN A 257 -6.29 -4.73 17.61
CA GLN A 257 -4.95 -4.69 18.19
C GLN A 257 -4.21 -3.42 17.81
N ILE A 258 -4.34 -2.97 16.55
CA ILE A 258 -3.77 -1.69 16.08
C ILE A 258 -4.38 -0.50 16.84
N ARG A 259 -5.70 -0.50 17.08
CA ARG A 259 -6.37 0.54 17.87
C ARG A 259 -5.80 0.59 19.29
N ASN A 260 -5.64 -0.55 19.94
CA ASN A 260 -5.04 -0.64 21.27
C ASN A 260 -3.59 -0.14 21.24
N ALA A 261 -2.81 -0.53 20.23
CA ALA A 261 -1.44 -0.05 20.04
C ALA A 261 -1.38 1.47 19.85
N PHE A 262 -2.30 2.07 19.09
CA PHE A 262 -2.37 3.53 18.92
C PHE A 262 -2.74 4.25 20.20
N ALA A 263 -3.66 3.72 21.00
CA ALA A 263 -3.99 4.33 22.30
C ALA A 263 -2.78 4.31 23.23
N LEU A 264 -2.07 3.19 23.30
CA LEU A 264 -0.84 3.05 24.10
C LEU A 264 0.31 3.89 23.55
N GLY A 265 0.46 3.98 22.22
CA GLY A 265 1.43 4.85 21.56
C GLY A 265 1.18 6.32 21.86
N LEU A 266 -0.09 6.75 21.85
CA LEU A 266 -0.49 8.09 22.27
C LEU A 266 -0.18 8.33 23.74
N LEU A 267 -0.49 7.37 24.62
CA LEU A 267 -0.28 7.48 26.06
C LEU A 267 1.21 7.59 26.42
N LEU A 268 2.03 6.76 25.80
CA LEU A 268 3.45 6.60 26.13
C LEU A 268 4.38 7.47 25.29
N ASP A 269 3.83 8.32 24.40
CA ASP A 269 4.59 9.09 23.40
C ASP A 269 5.49 8.22 22.53
N ARG A 270 4.90 7.19 21.90
CA ARG A 270 5.63 6.22 21.08
C ARG A 270 5.03 6.11 19.70
N ALA A 271 5.88 6.11 18.68
CA ALA A 271 5.44 5.75 17.34
C ALA A 271 5.18 4.25 17.29
N VAL A 272 4.01 3.86 16.76
CA VAL A 272 3.60 2.46 16.67
C VAL A 272 4.22 1.82 15.43
N VAL A 273 5.03 0.79 15.61
CA VAL A 273 5.46 -0.08 14.53
C VAL A 273 4.33 -1.06 14.24
N ILE A 274 3.65 -0.89 13.11
CA ILE A 274 2.49 -1.70 12.75
C ILE A 274 2.99 -3.01 12.12
N PRO A 275 2.64 -4.19 12.67
CA PRO A 275 3.04 -5.48 12.10
C PRO A 275 2.43 -5.73 10.71
N GLN A 276 2.99 -6.72 10.02
CA GLN A 276 2.46 -7.19 8.73
C GLN A 276 1.02 -7.64 8.89
N LEU A 277 0.14 -7.13 8.04
CA LEU A 277 -1.26 -7.53 8.01
C LEU A 277 -1.49 -8.76 7.14
N TRP A 278 -2.59 -9.47 7.43
CA TRP A 278 -3.12 -10.55 6.61
C TRP A 278 -4.51 -10.21 6.09
N CYS A 279 -4.73 -10.46 4.81
CA CYS A 279 -6.01 -10.26 4.15
C CYS A 279 -6.52 -11.56 3.53
N GLY A 280 -7.82 -11.81 3.71
CA GLY A 280 -8.50 -12.97 3.11
C GLY A 280 -8.94 -12.77 1.66
N LEU A 281 -8.97 -11.52 1.21
CA LEU A 281 -9.42 -11.08 -0.11
C LEU A 281 -8.50 -9.94 -0.52
N ASP A 282 -8.21 -9.87 -1.79
CA ASP A 282 -7.48 -8.78 -2.43
C ASP A 282 -8.29 -7.48 -2.41
N ARG A 283 -7.68 -6.34 -2.72
CA ARG A 283 -8.37 -5.06 -2.81
C ARG A 283 -8.34 -4.55 -4.25
N TRP A 284 -9.48 -4.15 -4.79
CA TRP A 284 -9.61 -3.59 -6.13
C TRP A 284 -10.62 -2.44 -6.19
N TRP A 285 -10.85 -1.86 -7.38
CA TRP A 285 -11.86 -0.83 -7.62
C TRP A 285 -13.16 -1.36 -8.22
N ALA A 286 -13.26 -2.66 -8.42
CA ALA A 286 -14.44 -3.30 -9.01
C ALA A 286 -14.75 -4.65 -8.34
N PRO A 287 -15.96 -5.21 -8.53
CA PRO A 287 -16.34 -6.43 -7.87
C PRO A 287 -15.45 -7.62 -8.23
N HIS A 288 -15.04 -8.41 -7.24
CA HIS A 288 -14.24 -9.62 -7.46
C HIS A 288 -14.50 -10.70 -6.39
N ALA A 289 -14.17 -11.94 -6.74
CA ALA A 289 -14.48 -13.14 -5.95
C ALA A 289 -13.32 -13.61 -5.07
N GLY A 290 -12.29 -12.79 -4.86
CA GLY A 290 -11.07 -13.21 -4.18
C GLY A 290 -9.89 -12.33 -4.52
N THR A 291 -9.34 -12.52 -5.72
CA THR A 291 -8.21 -11.76 -6.27
C THR A 291 -8.65 -10.83 -7.40
N ILE A 292 -7.83 -9.86 -7.80
CA ILE A 292 -8.11 -9.07 -9.02
C ILE A 292 -8.19 -10.00 -10.23
N PRO A 293 -9.19 -9.85 -11.14
CA PRO A 293 -9.24 -10.65 -12.36
C PRO A 293 -7.91 -10.61 -13.15
N GLY A 294 -7.37 -11.79 -13.46
CA GLY A 294 -6.09 -11.93 -14.15
C GLY A 294 -4.87 -11.91 -13.24
N SER A 295 -5.02 -11.87 -11.92
CA SER A 295 -3.94 -12.13 -10.96
C SER A 295 -3.98 -13.57 -10.45
N ASP A 296 -2.82 -14.12 -10.10
CA ASP A 296 -2.68 -15.49 -9.59
C ASP A 296 -1.79 -15.52 -8.35
N PHE A 297 -2.41 -15.58 -7.17
CA PHE A 297 -1.73 -15.75 -5.89
C PHE A 297 -2.66 -16.38 -4.86
N ARG A 298 -2.07 -16.89 -3.77
CA ARG A 298 -2.81 -17.64 -2.75
C ARG A 298 -3.43 -16.72 -1.71
N LEU A 299 -4.68 -17.01 -1.36
CA LEU A 299 -5.40 -16.37 -0.25
C LEU A 299 -5.50 -17.31 0.97
N PRO A 300 -5.43 -16.80 2.21
CA PRO A 300 -5.10 -15.42 2.57
C PRO A 300 -3.62 -15.11 2.30
N PHE A 301 -3.27 -13.82 2.26
CA PHE A 301 -1.92 -13.35 1.94
C PHE A 301 -1.47 -12.25 2.91
N PRO A 302 -0.15 -12.06 3.10
CA PRO A 302 0.39 -10.87 3.73
C PRO A 302 0.01 -9.66 2.87
N CYS A 303 -0.90 -8.82 3.38
CA CYS A 303 -1.37 -7.66 2.64
C CYS A 303 -0.66 -6.38 3.11
N PRO A 304 -0.37 -5.49 2.16
CA PRO A 304 0.15 -4.15 2.45
C PRO A 304 -0.79 -3.32 3.33
N LEU A 305 -0.23 -2.43 4.15
CA LEU A 305 -1.01 -1.68 5.14
C LEU A 305 -2.15 -0.85 4.52
N ASP A 306 -1.91 -0.26 3.35
CA ASP A 306 -2.89 0.56 2.62
C ASP A 306 -4.07 -0.26 2.07
N HIS A 307 -4.08 -1.59 2.17
CA HIS A 307 -5.28 -2.38 1.88
C HIS A 307 -6.34 -2.23 2.97
N VAL A 308 -5.92 -2.00 4.23
CA VAL A 308 -6.80 -2.01 5.41
C VAL A 308 -6.90 -0.63 6.06
N LEU A 309 -5.81 0.14 6.08
CA LEU A 309 -5.77 1.49 6.64
C LEU A 309 -5.72 2.57 5.54
N ASP A 310 -6.29 3.73 5.84
CA ASP A 310 -6.30 4.91 4.99
C ASP A 310 -5.14 5.82 5.36
N LEU A 311 -4.02 5.65 4.65
CA LEU A 311 -2.78 6.32 4.98
C LEU A 311 -2.83 7.82 4.66
N GLU A 312 -3.75 8.27 3.80
CA GLU A 312 -3.97 9.71 3.56
C GLU A 312 -4.62 10.38 4.78
N GLN A 313 -5.63 9.73 5.36
CA GLN A 313 -6.25 10.23 6.60
C GLN A 313 -5.28 10.16 7.78
N MET A 314 -4.45 9.12 7.85
CA MET A 314 -3.49 8.95 8.96
C MET A 314 -2.40 10.02 8.98
N VAL A 315 -1.94 10.51 7.83
CA VAL A 315 -0.93 11.58 7.76
C VAL A 315 -1.54 12.99 7.82
N ARG A 316 -2.86 13.11 7.71
CA ARG A 316 -3.54 14.41 7.69
C ARG A 316 -3.42 15.09 9.07
N PRO A 317 -2.93 16.34 9.13
CA PRO A 317 -2.84 17.06 10.40
C PRO A 317 -4.25 17.43 10.88
N VAL A 318 -4.55 17.07 12.14
CA VAL A 318 -5.79 17.42 12.85
C VAL A 318 -5.48 17.98 14.24
N PRO A 319 -4.94 19.22 14.33
CA PRO A 319 -4.37 19.75 15.58
C PRO A 319 -5.36 19.85 16.75
N HIS A 320 -6.65 20.05 16.47
CA HIS A 320 -7.71 20.11 17.48
C HIS A 320 -7.92 18.79 18.23
N LEU A 321 -7.49 17.66 17.65
CA LEU A 321 -7.52 16.33 18.28
C LEU A 321 -6.21 16.01 19.03
N GLY A 322 -5.36 17.00 19.29
CA GLY A 322 -4.09 16.84 20.01
C GLY A 322 -2.94 16.30 19.17
N ARG A 323 -1.96 15.69 19.83
CA ARG A 323 -0.74 15.16 19.20
C ARG A 323 -1.07 14.12 18.12
N PRO A 324 -0.40 14.13 16.95
CA PRO A 324 -0.53 13.08 15.95
C PRO A 324 -0.20 11.69 16.48
N LEU A 325 -0.90 10.68 15.97
CA LEU A 325 -0.50 9.29 16.14
C LEU A 325 0.61 9.00 15.13
N GLU A 326 1.84 8.85 15.62
CA GLU A 326 2.97 8.45 14.79
C GLU A 326 3.02 6.93 14.62
N TRP A 327 3.50 6.49 13.46
CA TRP A 327 3.55 5.07 13.11
C TRP A 327 4.68 4.74 12.14
N ARG A 328 5.01 3.46 12.03
CA ARG A 328 6.07 2.89 11.17
C ARG A 328 5.58 1.59 10.53
N GLU A 329 6.17 1.25 9.39
CA GLU A 329 5.95 0.02 8.63
C GLU A 329 6.45 -1.24 9.36
N HIS A 330 5.94 -2.40 8.97
CA HIS A 330 6.31 -3.70 9.55
C HIS A 330 7.80 -4.05 9.37
N SER A 331 8.45 -3.47 8.36
CA SER A 331 9.86 -3.69 8.05
C SER A 331 10.81 -2.77 8.81
N PHE A 332 10.28 -1.82 9.60
CA PHE A 332 11.07 -0.78 10.28
C PHE A 332 12.23 -1.35 11.11
N LEU A 333 11.98 -2.41 11.89
CA LEU A 333 13.01 -3.04 12.74
C LEU A 333 14.06 -3.84 11.95
N GLN A 334 13.77 -4.18 10.69
CA GLN A 334 14.71 -4.84 9.78
C GLN A 334 15.52 -3.83 8.97
N ASN A 335 15.18 -2.53 9.05
CA ASN A 335 15.85 -1.51 8.27
C ASN A 335 17.29 -1.33 8.77
N PRO A 336 18.31 -1.46 7.89
CA PRO A 336 19.72 -1.34 8.30
C PRO A 336 20.10 0.06 8.78
N ARG A 337 19.24 1.07 8.56
CA ARG A 337 19.43 2.43 9.07
C ARG A 337 18.94 2.63 10.50
N LEU A 338 18.23 1.66 11.08
CA LEU A 338 17.84 1.69 12.49
C LEU A 338 19.09 1.56 13.37
N PRO A 339 19.41 2.57 14.21
CA PRO A 339 20.59 2.48 15.06
C PRO A 339 20.51 1.31 16.04
N ALA A 340 21.62 0.61 16.24
CA ALA A 340 21.68 -0.57 17.10
C ALA A 340 21.33 -0.23 18.56
N GLU A 341 21.69 0.96 19.03
CA GLU A 341 21.36 1.50 20.35
C GLU A 341 19.85 1.69 20.55
N VAL A 342 19.12 2.10 19.50
CA VAL A 342 17.66 2.16 19.52
C VAL A 342 17.09 0.74 19.58
N ASN A 343 17.62 -0.15 18.75
CA ASN A 343 17.12 -1.51 18.65
C ASN A 343 17.38 -2.36 19.91
N ASN A 344 18.50 -2.12 20.61
CA ASN A 344 18.89 -2.89 21.80
C ASN A 344 18.25 -2.39 23.10
N SER A 345 17.75 -1.16 23.14
CA SER A 345 17.06 -0.60 24.31
C SER A 345 15.58 -1.03 24.32
N ARG A 346 15.33 -2.26 24.80
CA ARG A 346 14.01 -2.92 24.79
C ARG A 346 13.51 -3.27 26.18
N VAL A 347 12.22 -3.05 26.41
CA VAL A 347 11.46 -3.64 27.53
C VAL A 347 10.21 -4.33 27.00
N SER A 348 9.97 -5.55 27.43
CA SER A 348 8.79 -6.33 27.06
C SER A 348 7.65 -6.12 28.05
N ILE A 349 6.42 -6.09 27.55
CA ILE A 349 5.19 -5.98 28.32
C ILE A 349 4.34 -7.21 28.06
N GLU A 350 3.91 -7.85 29.13
CA GLU A 350 3.00 -8.99 29.10
C GLU A 350 1.67 -8.62 29.76
N ILE A 351 0.57 -8.89 29.08
CA ILE A 351 -0.77 -8.72 29.64
C ILE A 351 -1.21 -10.07 30.24
N CYS A 352 -1.58 -10.05 31.51
CA CYS A 352 -2.03 -11.24 32.22
C CYS A 352 -3.55 -11.42 32.05
N GLU A 353 -3.96 -12.59 31.58
CA GLU A 353 -5.38 -12.92 31.36
C GLU A 353 -6.16 -13.21 32.65
N ASN A 354 -5.49 -13.38 33.80
CA ASN A 354 -6.10 -13.71 35.09
C ASN A 354 -5.62 -12.77 36.21
N GLU A 355 -6.27 -12.80 37.37
CA GLU A 355 -5.86 -12.11 38.62
C GLU A 355 -4.55 -12.68 39.21
N ASP A 356 -3.52 -12.84 38.39
CA ASP A 356 -2.18 -13.15 38.85
C ASP A 356 -1.68 -11.98 39.70
N ALA A 357 -1.51 -12.24 41.00
CA ALA A 357 -1.08 -11.26 41.98
C ALA A 357 0.30 -10.67 41.65
N SER A 358 1.11 -11.35 40.83
CA SER A 358 2.40 -10.85 40.35
C SER A 358 2.29 -9.80 39.24
N CYS A 359 1.10 -9.62 38.65
CA CYS A 359 0.88 -8.61 37.61
C CYS A 359 0.46 -7.28 38.23
N SER A 360 1.11 -6.20 37.79
CA SER A 360 0.85 -4.85 38.31
C SER A 360 -0.57 -4.40 37.98
N GLY A 361 -1.26 -3.86 38.98
CA GLY A 361 -2.55 -3.19 38.82
C GLY A 361 -2.44 -1.69 38.52
N GLY A 362 -1.23 -1.16 38.35
CA GLY A 362 -1.04 0.25 38.00
C GLY A 362 -1.28 1.27 39.12
N THR A 363 -1.27 0.83 40.39
CA THR A 363 -1.30 1.74 41.55
C THR A 363 0.08 2.31 41.91
N SER A 364 1.16 1.71 41.38
CA SER A 364 2.55 2.15 41.54
C SER A 364 3.41 1.68 40.36
N PRO A 365 4.62 2.24 40.15
CA PRO A 365 5.55 1.78 39.12
C PRO A 365 5.81 0.27 39.20
N ALA A 366 5.66 -0.43 38.08
CA ALA A 366 5.84 -1.88 38.04
C ALA A 366 7.33 -2.24 38.00
N ALA A 367 7.72 -3.29 38.71
CA ALA A 367 9.09 -3.78 38.66
C ALA A 367 9.41 -4.43 37.31
N ILE A 368 10.60 -4.13 36.77
CA ILE A 368 11.13 -4.80 35.58
C ILE A 368 11.84 -6.07 36.04
N HIS A 369 11.31 -7.22 35.65
CA HIS A 369 11.91 -8.54 35.93
C HIS A 369 12.45 -9.12 34.62
N SER A 370 13.78 -9.26 34.54
CA SER A 370 14.47 -9.80 33.35
C SER A 370 14.08 -9.11 32.04
N GLY A 371 13.93 -7.79 32.07
CA GLY A 371 13.54 -6.99 30.90
C GLY A 371 12.04 -7.01 30.58
N THR A 372 11.20 -7.55 31.47
CA THR A 372 9.75 -7.66 31.27
C THR A 372 8.97 -6.99 32.41
N ILE A 373 7.88 -6.30 32.05
CA ILE A 373 6.84 -5.84 32.98
C ILE A 373 5.57 -6.65 32.71
N ARG A 374 4.91 -7.13 33.75
CA ARG A 374 3.64 -7.85 33.67
C ARG A 374 2.51 -6.94 34.17
N LEU A 375 1.51 -6.71 33.33
CA LEU A 375 0.35 -5.86 33.63
C LEU A 375 -0.92 -6.71 33.70
N ARG A 376 -1.84 -6.34 34.59
CA ARG A 376 -3.20 -6.91 34.55
C ARG A 376 -3.91 -6.47 33.26
N SER A 377 -4.83 -7.29 32.77
CA SER A 377 -5.73 -6.89 31.70
C SER A 377 -6.74 -5.85 32.18
N GLY A 378 -7.26 -5.04 31.25
CA GLY A 378 -8.32 -4.07 31.52
C GLY A 378 -7.88 -2.77 32.19
N LEU A 379 -6.58 -2.54 32.38
CA LEU A 379 -6.07 -1.29 32.95
C LEU A 379 -6.36 -0.09 32.05
N ARG A 380 -6.72 1.04 32.67
CA ARG A 380 -6.98 2.31 32.00
C ARG A 380 -5.68 3.13 31.87
N ASP A 381 -5.74 4.17 31.05
CA ASP A 381 -4.65 5.10 30.77
C ASP A 381 -3.80 5.52 31.99
N LYS A 382 -4.42 5.91 33.12
CA LYS A 382 -3.70 6.35 34.33
C LYS A 382 -2.94 5.21 35.02
N GLU A 383 -3.53 4.03 35.08
CA GLU A 383 -2.95 2.85 35.70
C GLU A 383 -1.77 2.34 34.87
N ILE A 384 -1.93 2.30 33.54
CA ILE A 384 -0.86 1.93 32.61
C ILE A 384 0.29 2.94 32.67
N SER A 385 -0.01 4.25 32.68
CA SER A 385 1.02 5.30 32.78
C SER A 385 1.84 5.17 34.06
N THR A 386 1.18 4.86 35.17
CA THR A 386 1.82 4.66 36.47
C THR A 386 2.68 3.39 36.45
N ALA A 387 2.13 2.27 35.98
CA ALA A 387 2.86 1.00 35.91
C ALA A 387 4.10 1.08 35.00
N LEU A 388 3.99 1.81 33.89
CA LEU A 388 5.01 1.90 32.84
C LEU A 388 5.93 3.12 32.98
N GLU A 389 5.90 3.83 34.11
CA GLU A 389 6.88 4.88 34.39
C GLU A 389 8.35 4.42 34.24
N PRO A 390 8.75 3.20 34.67
CA PRO A 390 10.12 2.73 34.53
C PRO A 390 10.61 2.56 33.08
N VAL A 391 9.70 2.51 32.10
CA VAL A 391 10.08 2.35 30.68
C VAL A 391 10.18 3.67 29.92
N LYS A 392 10.04 4.83 30.57
CA LYS A 392 10.22 6.16 29.93
C LYS A 392 11.55 6.28 29.17
N GLY A 393 12.62 5.69 29.70
CA GLY A 393 13.96 5.70 29.06
C GLY A 393 14.18 4.61 28.01
N ALA A 394 13.29 3.62 27.89
CA ALA A 394 13.44 2.54 26.91
C ALA A 394 13.14 3.06 25.50
N ARG A 395 13.97 2.73 24.50
CA ARG A 395 13.75 3.17 23.12
C ARG A 395 12.67 2.35 22.42
N ILE A 396 12.51 1.08 22.78
CA ILE A 396 11.46 0.20 22.30
C ILE A 396 10.71 -0.40 23.49
N VAL A 397 9.40 -0.26 23.49
CA VAL A 397 8.49 -0.99 24.39
C VAL A 397 7.73 -2.00 23.55
N HIS A 398 7.85 -3.27 23.89
CA HIS A 398 7.31 -4.37 23.09
C HIS A 398 6.18 -5.07 23.83
N PHE A 399 4.96 -5.02 23.30
CA PHE A 399 3.81 -5.73 23.87
C PHE A 399 3.68 -7.11 23.22
N LYS A 400 3.73 -8.18 24.02
CA LYS A 400 3.59 -9.54 23.48
C LYS A 400 2.20 -9.87 22.95
N ASP A 401 1.20 -9.13 23.39
CA ASP A 401 -0.19 -9.28 22.96
C ASP A 401 -0.94 -7.97 23.20
N LEU A 402 -1.80 -7.60 22.25
CA LEU A 402 -2.71 -6.45 22.34
C LEU A 402 -4.17 -6.81 22.01
N THR A 403 -4.52 -8.10 22.03
CA THR A 403 -5.89 -8.58 21.84
C THR A 403 -6.79 -8.21 23.02
N GLY A 404 -8.10 -8.20 22.77
CA GLY A 404 -9.12 -8.05 23.82
C GLY A 404 -8.94 -6.79 24.66
N ASN A 405 -8.85 -6.97 25.98
CA ASN A 405 -8.81 -5.90 26.98
C ASN A 405 -7.39 -5.43 27.33
N ALA A 406 -6.42 -5.51 26.42
CA ALA A 406 -5.06 -4.99 26.64
C ALA A 406 -5.02 -3.48 26.98
N PHE A 407 -6.06 -2.73 26.60
CA PHE A 407 -6.28 -1.34 26.99
C PHE A 407 -7.73 -1.12 27.43
N GLY A 408 -7.93 -0.78 28.70
CA GLY A 408 -9.25 -0.57 29.32
C GLY A 408 -9.93 0.75 28.96
N GLY A 409 -9.27 1.61 28.19
CA GLY A 409 -9.80 2.89 27.76
C GLY A 409 -9.28 4.10 28.55
N PHE A 410 -9.68 5.28 28.11
CA PHE A 410 -9.28 6.55 28.72
C PHE A 410 -10.12 6.85 29.96
N ALA A 411 -9.48 7.26 31.06
CA ALA A 411 -10.17 7.74 32.27
C ALA A 411 -10.90 9.05 32.02
N ASN A 412 -10.32 9.92 31.19
CA ASN A 412 -10.93 11.16 30.75
C ASN A 412 -11.73 10.92 29.45
N HIS A 413 -13.04 11.13 29.51
CA HIS A 413 -13.92 10.97 28.35
C HIS A 413 -13.53 11.89 27.19
N VAL A 414 -13.07 13.12 27.45
CA VAL A 414 -12.66 14.05 26.39
C VAL A 414 -11.46 13.55 25.59
N ASP A 415 -10.52 12.87 26.25
CA ASP A 415 -9.35 12.30 25.56
C ASP A 415 -9.75 11.06 24.76
N GLY A 416 -10.67 10.25 25.31
CA GLY A 416 -11.30 9.14 24.59
C GLY A 416 -12.05 9.58 23.33
N ASP A 417 -12.87 10.62 23.44
CA ASP A 417 -13.66 11.16 22.32
C ASP A 417 -12.73 11.68 21.20
N LYS A 418 -11.66 12.41 21.55
CA LYS A 418 -10.66 12.87 20.56
C LYS A 418 -9.95 11.71 19.88
N PHE A 419 -9.61 10.66 20.63
CA PHE A 419 -8.98 9.47 20.09
C PHE A 419 -9.91 8.70 19.15
N GLU A 420 -11.18 8.54 19.53
CA GLU A 420 -12.22 7.96 18.68
C GLU A 420 -12.40 8.78 17.40
N GLU A 421 -12.65 10.09 17.51
CA GLU A 421 -12.83 10.98 16.36
C GLU A 421 -11.66 10.89 15.37
N ARG A 422 -10.43 10.85 15.89
CA ARG A 422 -9.22 10.70 15.06
C ARG A 422 -9.18 9.35 14.34
N THR A 423 -9.31 8.26 15.08
CA THR A 423 -9.07 6.90 14.57
C THR A 423 -10.23 6.35 13.77
N LYS A 424 -11.42 6.91 13.95
CA LYS A 424 -12.64 6.55 13.22
C LYS A 424 -12.51 6.67 11.70
N VAL A 425 -11.62 7.54 11.19
CA VAL A 425 -11.35 7.70 9.75
C VAL A 425 -10.08 6.99 9.26
N TYR A 426 -9.35 6.29 10.13
CA TYR A 426 -8.06 5.66 9.80
C TYR A 426 -8.18 4.35 9.05
N THR A 427 -9.34 3.70 9.08
CA THR A 427 -9.58 2.50 8.27
C THR A 427 -9.92 2.85 6.84
N SER A 428 -9.52 2.01 5.89
CA SER A 428 -9.89 2.14 4.49
C SER A 428 -11.18 1.36 4.16
N LEU A 429 -11.36 1.02 2.89
CA LEU A 429 -12.44 0.18 2.41
C LEU A 429 -11.90 -1.06 1.70
N TRP A 430 -12.67 -2.13 1.76
CA TRP A 430 -12.55 -3.26 0.86
C TRP A 430 -13.48 -3.06 -0.33
N CYS A 431 -12.99 -3.32 -1.53
CA CYS A 431 -13.78 -3.26 -2.74
C CYS A 431 -13.44 -4.42 -3.69
N CYS A 432 -14.43 -5.14 -4.25
CA CYS A 432 -15.88 -4.89 -4.11
C CYS A 432 -16.80 -6.10 -4.10
N SER A 433 -17.95 -5.92 -3.43
CA SER A 433 -19.15 -6.71 -3.64
C SER A 433 -19.87 -6.23 -4.91
N ARG A 434 -20.63 -7.13 -5.54
CA ARG A 434 -21.54 -6.86 -6.65
C ARG A 434 -22.83 -6.21 -6.15
N ALA A 435 -22.70 -4.96 -5.70
CA ALA A 435 -23.77 -4.09 -5.23
C ALA A 435 -23.47 -2.64 -5.63
N HIS A 436 -24.45 -1.75 -5.49
CA HIS A 436 -24.29 -0.32 -5.78
C HIS A 436 -24.78 0.54 -4.60
N PRO A 437 -23.87 1.21 -3.86
CA PRO A 437 -22.40 1.05 -3.89
C PRO A 437 -21.95 -0.36 -3.48
N GLY A 438 -20.77 -0.80 -3.93
CA GLY A 438 -20.25 -2.16 -3.69
C GLY A 438 -19.10 -2.26 -2.68
N HIS A 439 -18.53 -1.12 -2.29
CA HIS A 439 -17.44 -1.06 -1.31
C HIS A 439 -17.98 -1.21 0.12
N ILE A 440 -17.18 -1.77 1.01
CA ILE A 440 -17.50 -1.94 2.44
C ILE A 440 -16.34 -1.35 3.23
N TRP A 441 -16.63 -0.44 4.16
CA TRP A 441 -15.62 0.20 4.98
C TRP A 441 -15.23 -0.71 6.15
N TYR A 442 -13.94 -0.84 6.43
CA TYR A 442 -13.52 -1.41 7.71
C TYR A 442 -13.85 -0.42 8.83
N ASP A 443 -14.07 -0.94 10.02
CA ASP A 443 -14.50 -0.15 11.16
C ASP A 443 -13.53 -0.34 12.33
N MET A 444 -12.84 0.75 12.68
CA MET A 444 -11.91 0.80 13.82
C MET A 444 -12.61 0.48 15.15
N TRP A 445 -13.92 0.68 15.22
CA TRP A 445 -14.74 0.59 16.43
C TRP A 445 -15.78 -0.53 16.38
N PHE A 446 -15.63 -1.48 15.45
CA PHE A 446 -16.58 -2.57 15.17
C PHE A 446 -17.01 -3.41 16.39
N ASP A 447 -16.17 -3.50 17.42
CA ASP A 447 -16.36 -4.30 18.64
C ASP A 447 -17.01 -3.52 19.78
N LYS A 448 -17.20 -2.21 19.64
CA LYS A 448 -17.96 -1.41 20.62
C LYS A 448 -19.42 -1.40 20.21
N VAL A 449 -20.33 -1.70 21.13
CA VAL A 449 -21.77 -1.65 20.87
C VAL A 449 -22.45 -0.97 22.07
N PRO A 450 -23.25 0.09 21.87
CA PRO A 450 -23.49 0.77 20.60
C PRO A 450 -22.31 1.67 20.18
N HIS A 451 -22.17 1.92 18.88
CA HIS A 451 -21.23 2.94 18.35
C HIS A 451 -21.74 3.58 17.06
N LYS A 452 -21.03 4.61 16.59
CA LYS A 452 -21.24 5.23 15.28
C LYS A 452 -20.02 5.02 14.39
N ASP A 453 -20.21 4.45 13.22
CA ASP A 453 -19.12 4.32 12.25
C ASP A 453 -18.75 5.65 11.59
N ARG A 454 -17.71 5.66 10.76
CA ARG A 454 -17.14 6.85 10.11
C ARG A 454 -18.14 7.70 9.31
N HIS A 455 -19.27 7.14 8.93
CA HIS A 455 -20.33 7.81 8.17
C HIS A 455 -21.55 8.13 9.05
N ASN A 456 -21.38 8.04 10.37
CA ASN A 456 -22.40 8.28 11.40
C ASN A 456 -23.56 7.28 11.38
N ARG A 457 -23.38 6.10 10.77
CA ARG A 457 -24.38 5.03 10.91
C ARG A 457 -24.31 4.46 12.32
N GLN A 458 -25.48 4.26 12.92
CA GLN A 458 -25.59 3.68 14.25
C GLN A 458 -25.55 2.16 14.18
N TRP A 459 -24.74 1.57 15.04
CA TRP A 459 -24.63 0.12 15.23
C TRP A 459 -25.09 -0.22 16.64
N GLU A 460 -26.27 -0.82 16.75
CA GLU A 460 -26.87 -1.25 18.02
C GLU A 460 -26.65 -2.75 18.31
N SER A 461 -26.02 -3.45 17.37
CA SER A 461 -25.73 -4.88 17.43
C SER A 461 -24.37 -5.16 16.80
N GLN A 462 -23.96 -6.43 16.82
CA GLN A 462 -22.69 -6.88 16.25
C GLN A 462 -22.51 -6.37 14.81
N TRP A 463 -21.32 -5.81 14.54
CA TRP A 463 -20.95 -5.33 13.22
C TRP A 463 -21.03 -6.45 12.17
N MET A 464 -21.60 -6.13 11.00
CA MET A 464 -21.69 -7.02 9.85
C MET A 464 -21.34 -6.26 8.56
N PRO A 465 -20.79 -6.92 7.53
CA PRO A 465 -20.44 -6.21 6.29
C PRO A 465 -21.64 -5.52 5.65
N LYS A 466 -21.56 -4.19 5.53
CA LYS A 466 -22.59 -3.32 4.94
C LYS A 466 -21.97 -2.41 3.90
N THR A 467 -22.57 -2.39 2.71
CA THR A 467 -22.06 -1.63 1.58
C THR A 467 -22.36 -0.14 1.69
N GLY A 468 -21.48 0.68 1.12
CA GLY A 468 -21.65 2.13 1.04
C GLY A 468 -21.28 2.87 2.32
N PRO A 469 -21.42 4.22 2.28
CA PRO A 469 -21.42 5.03 3.48
C PRO A 469 -22.57 4.66 4.43
#